data_AF-A0A2K6S2Z2-F1
#
_entry.id   AF-A0A2K6S2Z2-F1
#
_cell.length_a   1.000
_cell.length_b   1.000
_cell.length_c   1.000
_cell.angle_alpha   90.00
_cell.angle_beta   90.00
_cell.angle_gamma   90.00
#
_symmetry.space_group_name_H-M   'P 1'
#
loop_
_entity.id
_entity.type
_entity.pdbx_description
1 polymer ?
#
loop_
_entity_poly.entity_id
_entity_poly.type
_entity_poly.pdbx_seq_one_letter_code
_entity_poly.pdbx_strand_id
1 'polypeptide(L)' 'SKLMKAYCERQGLSMRQIRFRFDGQPINETDTPAQLEMEDEDTIDVFQQQTGGAPESSLVGHGF' A
#
# COMPACT_ATOMS: atom_id res chain seq x y z
N SER A 1 -4.81 11.07 9.46
CA SER A 1 -4.05 10.95 8.20
C SER A 1 -2.61 11.52 8.18
N LYS A 2 -2.08 12.22 9.20
CA LYS A 2 -0.70 12.79 9.15
C LYS A 2 0.39 11.73 8.91
N LEU A 3 0.26 10.56 9.53
CA LEU A 3 1.19 9.43 9.37
C LEU A 3 1.28 8.98 7.91
N MET A 4 0.13 8.73 7.28
CA MET A 4 0.05 8.23 5.91
C MET A 4 0.70 9.21 4.91
N LYS A 5 0.41 10.52 5.06
CA LYS A 5 0.99 11.57 4.22
C LYS A 5 2.50 11.69 4.41
N ALA A 6 2.97 11.72 5.66
CA ALA A 6 4.40 11.82 5.95
C ALA A 6 5.19 10.61 5.41
N TYR A 7 4.63 9.41 5.51
CA TYR A 7 5.25 8.21 4.93
C TYR A 7 5.30 8.28 3.40
N CYS A 8 4.19 8.68 2.78
CA CYS A 8 4.05 8.87 1.34
C CYS A 8 5.08 9.88 0.79
N GLU A 9 5.24 11.03 1.45
CA GLU A 9 6.20 12.07 1.09
C GLU A 9 7.66 11.60 1.26
N ARG A 10 7.97 10.89 2.35
CA ARG A 10 9.33 10.37 2.61
C ARG A 10 9.75 9.30 1.61
N GLN A 11 8.83 8.43 1.21
CA GLN A 11 9.10 7.36 0.25
C GLN A 11 8.93 7.79 -1.21
N GLY A 12 8.40 9.01 -1.46
CA GLY A 12 8.08 9.46 -2.82
C GLY A 12 7.00 8.62 -3.51
N LEU A 13 6.16 7.94 -2.73
CA LEU A 13 5.05 7.13 -3.23
C LEU A 13 3.78 7.99 -3.32
N SER A 14 2.74 7.49 -3.96
CA SER A 14 1.41 8.10 -3.91
C SER A 14 0.48 7.32 -2.99
N MET A 15 -0.38 8.00 -2.24
CA MET A 15 -1.41 7.39 -1.38
C MET A 15 -2.27 6.36 -2.13
N ARG A 16 -2.44 6.54 -3.45
CA ARG A 16 -3.23 5.63 -4.29
C ARG A 16 -2.49 4.35 -4.69
N GLN A 17 -1.18 4.31 -4.48
CA GLN A 17 -0.30 3.18 -4.81
C GLN A 17 0.08 2.37 -3.57
N ILE A 18 -0.36 2.76 -2.38
CA ILE A 18 -0.02 2.08 -1.12
C ILE A 18 -1.27 1.81 -0.30
N ARG A 19 -1.22 0.76 0.51
CA ARG A 19 -2.29 0.36 1.41
C ARG A 19 -1.70 0.11 2.79
N PHE A 20 -2.18 0.85 3.77
CA PHE A 20 -1.80 0.71 5.16
C PHE A 20 -2.69 -0.34 5.82
N ARG A 21 -2.08 -1.22 6.62
CA ARG A 21 -2.76 -2.24 7.39
C ARG A 21 -2.22 -2.27 8.82
N PHE A 22 -3.13 -2.45 9.76
CA PHE A 22 -2.81 -2.73 11.16
C PHE A 22 -3.46 -4.05 11.50
N ASP A 23 -2.69 -5.00 12.04
CA ASP A 23 -3.14 -6.37 12.32
C ASP A 23 -3.91 -7.04 11.16
N GLY A 24 -3.47 -6.77 9.92
CA GLY A 24 -4.12 -7.25 8.69
C GLY A 24 -5.41 -6.52 8.27
N GLN A 25 -5.98 -5.66 9.12
CA GLN A 25 -7.11 -4.80 8.78
C GLN A 25 -6.69 -3.54 8.03
N PRO A 26 -7.42 -3.10 6.99
CA PRO A 26 -7.10 -1.88 6.26
C PRO A 26 -7.38 -0.64 7.12
N ILE A 27 -6.42 0.29 7.15
CA ILE A 27 -6.55 1.57 7.84
C ILE A 27 -7.03 2.64 6.86
N ASN A 28 -8.08 3.39 7.22
CA ASN A 28 -8.54 4.57 6.49
C ASN A 28 -8.05 5.86 7.13
N GLU A 29 -8.17 6.97 6.40
CA GLU A 29 -7.76 8.29 6.90
C GLU A 29 -8.58 8.82 8.09
N THR A 30 -9.81 8.31 8.23
CA THR A 30 -10.78 8.65 9.28
C THR A 30 -10.64 7.79 10.52
N ASP A 31 -9.95 6.66 10.44
CA ASP A 31 -9.73 5.80 11.59
C ASP A 31 -8.80 6.47 12.60
N THR A 32 -9.10 6.28 13.88
CA THR A 32 -8.29 6.76 14.99
C THR A 32 -7.52 5.61 15.63
N PRO A 33 -6.32 5.87 16.21
CA PRO A 33 -5.55 4.84 16.91
C PRO A 33 -6.37 4.11 17.98
N ALA A 34 -7.23 4.84 18.71
CA ALA A 34 -8.11 4.25 19.72
C ALA A 34 -9.17 3.30 19.15
N GLN A 35 -9.67 3.54 17.93
CA GLN A 35 -10.63 2.64 17.28
C GLN A 35 -9.98 1.37 16.75
N LEU A 36 -8.70 1.45 16.43
CA LEU A 36 -7.88 0.33 15.99
C LEU A 36 -7.17 -0.34 17.16
N GLU A 37 -7.45 0.08 18.40
CA GLU A 37 -6.82 -0.43 19.62
C GLU A 37 -5.28 -0.41 19.55
N MET A 38 -4.72 0.60 18.89
CA MET A 38 -3.26 0.75 18.75
C MET A 38 -2.65 1.26 20.05
N GLU A 39 -1.57 0.60 20.47
CA GLU A 39 -0.74 0.96 21.60
C GLU A 39 0.56 1.67 21.14
N ASP A 40 1.37 2.09 22.11
CA ASP A 40 2.71 2.59 21.83
C ASP A 40 3.58 1.45 21.31
N GLU A 41 4.50 1.76 20.38
CA GLU A 41 5.39 0.78 19.72
C GLU A 41 4.72 -0.20 18.73
N ASP A 42 3.40 -0.06 18.50
CA ASP A 42 2.70 -0.85 17.48
C ASP A 42 3.20 -0.58 16.06
N THR A 43 3.16 -1.62 15.22
CA THR A 43 3.69 -1.57 13.85
C THR A 43 2.57 -1.57 12.82
N ILE A 44 2.68 -0.71 11.81
CA ILE A 44 1.77 -0.66 10.66
C ILE A 44 2.46 -1.27 9.45
N ASP A 45 1.83 -2.25 8.83
CA ASP A 45 2.26 -2.80 7.56
C ASP A 45 1.86 -1.91 6.38
N VAL A 46 2.78 -1.70 5.45
CA VAL A 46 2.53 -0.92 4.23
C VAL A 46 2.79 -1.77 3.00
N PHE A 47 1.74 -1.98 2.22
CA PHE A 47 1.81 -2.74 0.97
C PHE A 47 1.71 -1.80 -0.22
N GLN A 48 2.59 -1.94 -1.21
CA GLN A 48 2.38 -1.30 -2.50
C GLN A 48 1.31 -2.06 -3.28
N GLN A 49 0.41 -1.32 -3.92
CA GLN A 49 -0.58 -1.87 -4.82
C GLN A 49 0.15 -2.44 -6.04
N GLN A 50 0.23 -3.77 -6.11
CA GLN A 50 0.78 -4.45 -7.27
C GLN A 50 -0.24 -4.35 -8.41
N THR A 51 0.08 -3.57 -9.43
CA THR A 51 -0.65 -3.62 -10.70
C THR A 51 -0.01 -4.75 -11.49
N GLY A 52 -0.60 -5.94 -11.44
CA GLY A 52 -0.10 -7.10 -12.18
C GLY A 52 -0.14 -6.83 -13.68
N GLY A 53 1.00 -7.04 -14.36
CA GLY A 53 1.04 -7.03 -15.82
C GLY A 53 2.43 -6.77 -16.38
N ALA A 54 3.20 -7.83 -16.62
CA ALA A 54 4.03 -7.83 -17.82
C ALA A 54 3.09 -8.25 -18.97
N PRO A 55 2.93 -7.47 -20.05
CA PRO A 55 2.38 -8.04 -21.26
C PRO A 55 3.36 -9.13 -21.71
N GLU A 56 2.97 -10.40 -21.57
CA GLU A 56 3.59 -11.50 -22.32
C GLU A 56 3.20 -11.33 -23.79
N SER A 57 3.75 -10.31 -24.43
CA SER A 57 3.72 -10.13 -25.87
C SER A 57 5.13 -9.84 -26.32
N SER A 58 5.99 -10.83 -26.15
CA SER A 58 7.27 -10.86 -26.87
C SER A 58 7.53 -12.20 -27.54
N LEU A 59 6.60 -13.17 -27.50
CA LEU A 59 6.80 -14.48 -28.14
C LEU A 59 5.52 -15.04 -28.79
N VAL A 60 4.82 -14.23 -29.60
CA VAL A 60 4.07 -14.77 -30.75
C VAL A 60 4.62 -14.12 -32.01
N GLY A 61 5.84 -14.51 -32.36
CA GLY A 61 6.30 -14.57 -33.74
C GLY A 61 6.14 -16.01 -34.22
N HIS A 62 4.91 -16.46 -34.43
CA HIS A 62 4.62 -17.69 -35.18
C HIS A 62 4.59 -17.36 -36.67
N GLY A 63 5.36 -18.09 -37.48
CA GLY A 63 4.89 -18.51 -38.81
C GLY A 63 5.80 -18.18 -40.01
N PHE A 64 6.40 -19.27 -40.51
CA PHE A 64 7.00 -19.52 -41.84
C PHE A 64 8.43 -19.03 -42.11
#